data_AF-A0A9X9A337-F1
#
_entry.id   AF-A0A9X9A337-F1
#
_cell.length_a   1.000
_cell.length_b   1.000
_cell.length_c   1.000
_cell.angle_alpha   90.00
_cell.angle_beta   90.00
_cell.angle_gamma   90.00
#
_symmetry.space_group_name_H-M   'P 1'
#
loop_
_entity.id
_entity.type
_entity.pdbx_description
1 polymer ?
#
loop_
_entity_poly.entity_id
_entity_poly.type
_entity_poly.pdbx_seq_one_letter_code
_entity_poly.pdbx_strand_id
1 'polypeptide(L)'
;AITNSTLNNFVKNHKPVVNISWNDAITFCNVLSKKAGLKEYYAISDGGQIVKCKLDSNGYRLPSEAEWQYACKASTTGYTYGKLHDIAWYNENSNGEIHDVGQKEPNAWGHYDMLGNV
;
A
#
# COMPACT_ATOMS: atom_id res chain seq x y z
N ALA A 1 -18.23 32.24 -4.97
CA ALA A 1 -17.06 32.54 -4.12
C ALA A 1 -17.53 32.63 -2.67
N ILE A 2 -17.23 31.61 -1.86
CA ILE A 2 -17.26 31.70 -0.39
C ILE A 2 -16.01 30.95 0.07
N THR A 3 -14.97 31.71 0.36
CA THR A 3 -13.78 31.28 1.10
C THR A 3 -14.02 31.61 2.57
N ASN A 4 -13.67 30.65 3.45
CA ASN A 4 -13.52 30.71 4.91
C ASN A 4 -14.29 29.54 5.54
N SER A 5 -13.73 28.70 6.39
CA SER A 5 -12.46 28.78 7.10
C SER A 5 -12.38 27.53 7.97
N THR A 6 -11.49 26.61 7.64
CA THR A 6 -10.89 25.69 8.60
C THR A 6 -9.53 25.31 8.04
N LEU A 7 -8.53 26.10 8.42
CA LEU A 7 -7.13 25.78 8.21
C LEU A 7 -6.85 24.40 8.81
N ASN A 8 -6.65 23.41 7.94
CA ASN A 8 -5.56 22.45 7.97
C ASN A 8 -5.08 21.98 9.36
N ASN A 9 -5.96 21.43 10.18
CA ASN A 9 -5.57 20.33 11.07
C ASN A 9 -5.66 19.01 10.29
N PHE A 10 -4.91 18.93 9.19
CA PHE A 10 -4.43 17.63 8.72
C PHE A 10 -3.47 17.14 9.79
N VAL A 11 -4.01 16.59 10.88
CA VAL A 11 -3.27 15.63 11.69
C VAL A 11 -2.83 14.61 10.65
N LYS A 12 -1.53 14.65 10.33
CA LYS A 12 -0.87 13.75 9.40
C LYS A 12 -0.94 12.36 10.02
N ASN A 13 -2.12 11.75 9.94
CA ASN A 13 -2.33 10.37 10.31
C ASN A 13 -1.75 9.55 9.16
N HIS A 14 -0.44 9.34 9.21
CA HIS A 14 0.30 8.54 8.25
C HIS A 14 0.26 7.05 8.61
N LYS A 15 -0.65 6.64 9.50
CA LYS A 15 -0.91 5.23 9.75
C LYS A 15 -1.45 4.56 8.47
N PRO A 16 -1.09 3.31 8.23
CA PRO A 16 -1.65 2.55 7.12
C PRO A 16 -3.17 2.43 7.29
N VAL A 17 -3.88 2.44 6.16
CA VAL A 17 -5.31 2.17 6.17
C VAL A 17 -5.54 0.68 6.37
N VAL A 18 -6.43 0.33 7.31
CA VAL A 18 -6.76 -1.05 7.68
C VAL A 18 -8.26 -1.31 7.48
N ASN A 19 -8.68 -2.57 7.64
CA ASN A 19 -10.08 -3.01 7.46
C ASN A 19 -10.62 -2.76 6.04
N ILE A 20 -9.76 -2.96 5.03
CA ILE A 20 -10.11 -2.82 3.61
C ILE A 20 -10.22 -4.21 2.99
N SER A 21 -11.32 -4.48 2.28
CA SER A 21 -11.46 -5.72 1.52
C SER A 21 -10.63 -5.68 0.24
N TRP A 22 -10.35 -6.85 -0.34
CA TRP A 22 -9.66 -6.91 -1.63
C TRP A 22 -10.40 -6.13 -2.73
N ASN A 23 -11.75 -6.17 -2.74
CA ASN A 23 -12.59 -5.43 -3.67
C ASN A 23 -12.45 -3.90 -3.51
N ASP A 24 -12.35 -3.43 -2.28
CA ASP A 24 -12.12 -2.01 -1.99
C ASP A 24 -10.72 -1.58 -2.47
N ALA A 25 -9.70 -2.41 -2.26
CA ALA A 25 -8.33 -2.13 -2.68
C ALA A 25 -8.19 -2.03 -4.22
N ILE A 26 -8.79 -2.94 -4.98
CA ILE A 26 -8.76 -2.87 -6.45
C ILE A 26 -9.60 -1.70 -6.99
N THR A 27 -10.69 -1.36 -6.30
CA THR A 27 -11.52 -0.20 -6.64
C THR A 27 -10.74 1.08 -6.43
N PHE A 28 -10.02 1.19 -5.31
CA PHE A 28 -9.11 2.29 -5.04
C PHE A 28 -8.04 2.44 -6.13
N CYS A 29 -7.42 1.35 -6.57
CA CYS A 29 -6.45 1.37 -7.68
C CYS A 29 -7.04 1.97 -8.96
N ASN A 30 -8.27 1.59 -9.31
CA ASN A 30 -8.97 2.15 -10.48
C ASN A 30 -9.31 3.64 -10.31
N VAL A 31 -9.79 4.04 -9.12
CA VAL A 31 -10.07 5.46 -8.81
C VAL A 31 -8.78 6.29 -8.91
N LEU A 32 -7.68 5.79 -8.37
CA LEU A 32 -6.38 6.45 -8.45
C LEU A 32 -5.89 6.55 -9.90
N SER A 33 -6.08 5.49 -10.69
CA SER A 33 -5.75 5.48 -12.12
C SER A 33 -6.51 6.56 -12.88
N LYS A 34 -7.84 6.64 -12.68
CA LYS A 34 -8.68 7.69 -13.27
C LYS A 34 -8.21 9.09 -12.88
N LYS A 35 -7.90 9.30 -11.59
CA LYS A 35 -7.42 10.59 -11.08
C LYS A 35 -6.07 10.99 -11.70
N ALA A 36 -5.22 10.02 -12.01
CA ALA A 36 -3.95 10.22 -12.69
C ALA A 36 -4.05 10.27 -14.23
N GLY A 37 -5.26 10.11 -14.80
CA GLY A 37 -5.45 10.06 -16.25
C GLY A 37 -4.96 8.76 -16.92
N LEU A 38 -4.79 7.69 -16.14
CA LEU A 38 -4.34 6.39 -16.61
C LEU A 38 -5.55 5.48 -16.91
N LYS A 39 -5.31 4.45 -17.75
CA LYS A 39 -6.33 3.42 -18.01
C LYS A 39 -6.52 2.57 -16.76
N GLU A 40 -7.74 2.15 -16.46
CA GLU A 40 -8.02 1.25 -15.32
C GLU A 40 -7.46 -0.14 -15.58
N TYR A 41 -6.88 -0.79 -14.56
CA TYR A 41 -6.37 -2.15 -14.70
C TYR A 41 -7.46 -3.21 -14.48
N TYR A 42 -8.37 -2.99 -13.52
CA TYR A 42 -9.42 -3.95 -13.19
C TYR A 42 -10.74 -3.59 -13.88
N ALA A 43 -11.40 -4.57 -14.49
CA ALA A 43 -12.79 -4.50 -14.89
C ALA A 43 -13.62 -5.30 -13.88
N ILE A 44 -14.39 -4.58 -13.05
CA ILE A 44 -15.22 -5.14 -11.99
C ILE A 44 -16.66 -5.21 -12.49
N SER A 45 -17.29 -6.37 -12.34
CA SER A 45 -18.67 -6.62 -12.76
C SER A 45 -19.41 -7.48 -11.72
N ASP A 46 -20.73 -7.54 -11.85
CA ASP A 46 -21.60 -8.32 -10.95
C ASP A 46 -21.40 -8.00 -9.46
N GLY A 47 -21.41 -6.70 -9.13
CA GLY A 47 -21.27 -6.23 -7.75
C GLY A 47 -19.92 -6.53 -7.09
N GLY A 48 -18.88 -6.88 -7.86
CA GLY A 48 -17.55 -7.21 -7.32
C GLY A 48 -17.20 -8.70 -7.33
N GLN A 49 -18.08 -9.56 -7.85
CA GLN A 49 -17.83 -11.00 -7.92
C GLN A 49 -16.95 -11.41 -9.10
N ILE A 50 -17.04 -10.67 -10.21
CA ILE A 50 -16.28 -10.97 -11.43
C ILE A 50 -15.27 -9.84 -11.66
N VAL A 51 -13.99 -10.17 -11.56
CA VAL A 51 -12.88 -9.24 -11.84
C VAL A 51 -12.05 -9.75 -13.01
N LYS A 52 -11.92 -8.92 -14.05
CA LYS A 52 -11.05 -9.17 -15.21
C LYS A 52 -9.91 -8.16 -15.22
N CYS A 53 -8.69 -8.64 -15.49
CA CYS A 53 -7.50 -7.79 -15.57
C CYS A 53 -7.24 -7.37 -17.02
N LYS A 54 -6.99 -6.06 -17.24
CA LYS A 54 -6.61 -5.48 -18.54
C LYS A 54 -5.09 -5.36 -18.60
N LEU A 55 -4.43 -6.33 -19.22
CA LEU A 55 -2.96 -6.41 -19.27
C LEU A 55 -2.31 -5.29 -20.10
N ASP A 56 -3.06 -4.65 -20.99
CA ASP A 56 -2.65 -3.51 -21.80
C ASP A 56 -2.80 -2.15 -21.08
N SER A 57 -3.26 -2.19 -19.83
CA SER A 57 -3.47 -1.00 -19.02
C SER A 57 -2.18 -0.50 -18.38
N ASN A 58 -2.04 0.81 -18.29
CA ASN A 58 -0.94 1.49 -17.61
C ASN A 58 -1.36 2.09 -16.25
N GLY A 59 -2.51 1.68 -15.72
CA GLY A 59 -3.01 2.12 -14.42
C GLY A 59 -2.36 1.44 -13.23
N TYR A 60 -2.72 1.95 -12.06
CA TYR A 60 -2.37 1.34 -10.78
C TYR A 60 -3.08 0.00 -10.59
N ARG A 61 -2.39 -0.90 -9.91
CA ARG A 61 -2.89 -2.21 -9.50
C ARG A 61 -2.17 -2.69 -8.25
N LEU A 62 -2.69 -3.74 -7.64
CA LEU A 62 -1.94 -4.48 -6.63
C LEU A 62 -0.73 -5.19 -7.28
N PRO A 63 0.40 -5.26 -6.58
CA PRO A 63 1.53 -6.07 -7.04
C PRO A 63 1.12 -7.55 -7.08
N SER A 64 1.69 -8.29 -8.02
CA SER A 64 1.68 -9.75 -7.92
C SER A 64 2.56 -10.19 -6.73
N GLU A 65 2.36 -11.41 -6.25
CA GLU A 65 3.18 -11.97 -5.17
C GLU A 65 4.68 -11.93 -5.51
N ALA A 66 5.04 -12.26 -6.76
CA ALA A 66 6.41 -12.21 -7.24
C ALA A 66 7.00 -10.79 -7.25
N GLU A 67 6.23 -9.80 -7.72
CA GLU A 67 6.66 -8.39 -7.69
C GLU A 67 6.83 -7.87 -6.27
N TRP A 68 5.87 -8.20 -5.38
CA TRP A 68 5.94 -7.80 -3.98
C TRP A 68 7.16 -8.42 -3.29
N GLN A 69 7.40 -9.72 -3.49
CA GLN A 69 8.56 -10.39 -2.89
C GLN A 69 9.88 -9.82 -3.43
N TYR A 70 9.95 -9.53 -4.73
CA TYR A 70 11.13 -8.95 -5.34
C TYR A 70 11.44 -7.55 -4.79
N ALA A 71 10.39 -6.71 -4.69
CA ALA A 71 10.50 -5.39 -4.08
C ALA A 71 10.85 -5.46 -2.58
N CYS A 72 10.31 -6.42 -1.83
CA CYS A 72 10.61 -6.65 -0.42
C CYS A 72 12.07 -7.03 -0.21
N LYS A 73 12.57 -7.98 -1.00
CA LYS A 73 13.96 -8.45 -0.93
C LYS A 73 14.97 -7.38 -1.32
N ALA A 74 14.68 -6.52 -2.29
CA ALA A 74 15.57 -5.45 -2.75
C ALA A 74 17.04 -5.89 -2.85
N SER A 75 17.27 -6.93 -3.66
CA SER A 75 18.60 -7.55 -3.89
C SER A 75 19.19 -8.38 -2.73
N THR A 76 18.43 -8.65 -1.66
CA THR A 76 18.82 -9.60 -0.62
C THR A 76 18.32 -11.03 -0.91
N THR A 77 18.99 -12.03 -0.32
CA THR A 77 18.64 -13.46 -0.49
C THR A 77 17.91 -14.05 0.72
N GLY A 78 17.93 -13.37 1.86
CA GLY A 78 17.31 -13.82 3.10
C GLY A 78 15.78 -13.66 3.12
N TYR A 79 15.17 -14.18 4.18
CA TYR A 79 13.76 -13.95 4.50
C TYR A 79 13.49 -12.51 4.98
N THR A 80 14.50 -11.89 5.59
CA THR A 80 14.50 -10.48 5.97
C THR A 80 15.66 -9.77 5.26
N TYR A 81 15.47 -8.49 4.95
CA TYR A 81 16.51 -7.64 4.35
C TYR A 81 17.37 -6.91 5.41
N GLY A 82 17.20 -7.24 6.68
CA GLY A 82 17.89 -6.65 7.82
C GLY A 82 17.51 -7.34 9.12
N LYS A 83 17.86 -6.72 10.25
CA LYS A 83 17.43 -7.18 11.58
C LYS A 83 15.95 -6.84 11.76
N LEU A 84 15.14 -7.85 12.12
CA LEU A 84 13.68 -7.71 12.17
C LEU A 84 13.21 -6.52 13.04
N HIS A 85 13.86 -6.30 14.18
CA HIS A 85 13.54 -5.20 15.09
C HIS A 85 13.71 -3.81 14.47
N ASP A 86 14.68 -3.65 13.57
CA ASP A 86 15.05 -2.36 12.96
C ASP A 86 14.20 -2.07 11.72
N ILE A 87 13.71 -3.11 11.04
CA ILE A 87 13.01 -3.02 9.74
C ILE A 87 11.49 -3.24 9.79
N ALA A 88 10.94 -3.71 10.92
CA ALA A 88 9.53 -4.08 11.01
C ALA A 88 8.86 -3.74 12.35
N TRP A 89 7.57 -3.45 12.29
CA TRP A 89 6.65 -3.49 13.41
C TRP A 89 5.93 -4.84 13.44
N TYR A 90 6.13 -5.61 14.50
CA TYR A 90 5.59 -6.96 14.67
C TYR A 90 5.16 -7.16 16.13
N ASN A 91 4.53 -8.31 16.43
CA ASN A 91 3.84 -8.55 17.71
C ASN A 91 4.64 -8.19 18.98
N GLU A 92 5.96 -8.36 18.98
CA GLU A 92 6.78 -8.07 20.17
C GLU A 92 7.13 -6.59 20.34
N ASN A 93 7.13 -5.77 19.28
CA ASN A 93 7.55 -4.36 19.34
C ASN A 93 6.45 -3.36 18.94
N SER A 94 5.29 -3.83 18.46
CA SER A 94 4.20 -2.96 17.99
C SER A 94 3.24 -2.52 19.09
N ASN A 95 3.27 -3.17 20.27
CA ASN A 95 2.26 -3.03 21.33
C ASN A 95 0.82 -3.32 20.88
N GLY A 96 0.65 -4.10 19.81
CA GLY A 96 -0.67 -4.41 19.24
C GLY A 96 -1.30 -3.25 18.45
N GLU A 97 -0.52 -2.22 18.12
CA GLU A 97 -0.99 -1.07 17.35
C GLU A 97 -0.30 -0.98 15.98
N ILE A 98 -1.01 -0.38 15.02
CA ILE A 98 -0.41 0.10 13.78
C ILE A 98 0.38 1.38 14.04
N HIS A 99 1.50 1.56 13.35
CA HIS A 99 2.40 2.71 13.48
C HIS A 99 2.38 3.57 12.21
N ASP A 100 2.86 4.80 12.30
CA ASP A 100 2.98 5.64 11.11
C ASP A 100 3.94 4.96 10.11
N VAL A 101 3.62 5.04 8.81
CA VAL A 101 4.47 4.45 7.77
C VAL A 101 5.85 5.09 7.74
N GLY A 102 6.87 4.29 7.43
CA GLY A 102 8.24 4.76 7.23
C GLY A 102 9.02 5.07 8.51
N GLN A 103 8.59 4.55 9.66
CA GLN A 103 9.29 4.76 10.95
C GLN A 103 10.42 3.75 11.23
N LYS A 104 10.47 2.63 10.48
CA LYS A 104 11.53 1.62 10.53
C LYS A 104 12.52 1.80 9.39
N GLU A 105 13.64 1.09 9.42
CA GLU A 105 14.66 1.17 8.37
C GLU A 105 14.11 0.63 7.03
N PRO A 106 14.37 1.32 5.90
CA PRO A 106 13.96 0.84 4.59
C PRO A 106 14.87 -0.27 4.08
N ASN A 107 14.41 -0.99 3.07
CA ASN A 107 15.27 -1.87 2.29
C ASN A 107 16.19 -1.08 1.34
N ALA A 108 17.08 -1.79 0.62
CA ALA A 108 18.08 -1.18 -0.25
C ALA A 108 17.51 -0.31 -1.40
N TRP A 109 16.21 -0.41 -1.69
CA TRP A 109 15.52 0.39 -2.72
C TRP A 109 14.70 1.53 -2.13
N GLY A 110 14.75 1.73 -0.80
CA GLY A 110 13.98 2.78 -0.12
C GLY A 110 12.53 2.40 0.17
N HIS A 111 12.15 1.11 0.10
CA HIS A 111 10.82 0.67 0.52
C HIS A 111 10.77 0.41 2.02
N TYR A 112 9.69 0.84 2.66
CA TYR A 112 9.45 0.73 4.09
C TYR A 112 8.33 -0.27 4.37
N ASP A 113 8.27 -0.76 5.62
CA ASP A 113 7.16 -1.56 6.16
C ASP A 113 6.80 -2.82 5.34
N MET A 114 7.77 -3.38 4.61
CA MET A 114 7.56 -4.58 3.78
C MET A 114 7.42 -5.89 4.57
N LEU A 115 7.60 -5.88 5.89
CA LEU A 115 7.61 -7.08 6.75
C LEU A 115 6.71 -6.94 7.99
N GLY A 116 5.89 -5.90 8.09
CA GLY A 116 5.04 -5.66 9.26
C GLY A 116 4.18 -4.40 9.13
N ASN A 117 3.74 -3.87 10.28
CA ASN A 117 2.83 -2.72 10.43
C ASN A 117 1.34 -3.02 10.16
N VAL A 118 1.00 -3.85 9.17
CA VAL A 118 -0.39 -4.24 8.81
C VAL A 118 -0.57 -5.75 8.82
#